data_AF-A0A661R338-F1
#
_entry.id   AF-A0A661R338-F1
#
_cell.length_a   1.000
_cell.length_b   1.000
_cell.length_c   1.000
_cell.angle_alpha   90.00
_cell.angle_beta   90.00
_cell.angle_gamma   90.00
#
_symmetry.space_group_name_H-M   'P 1'
#
loop_
_entity.id
_entity.type
_entity.pdbx_description
1 polymer ?
#
loop_
_entity_poly.entity_id
_entity_poly.type
_entity_poly.pdbx_seq_one_letter_code
_entity_poly.pdbx_strand_id
1 'polypeptide(L)' 'MTKSEKFVAHMVDRCQVDGRLAALMGPLNKGYGLMVEAYAEMQGLDVEKFERQYAKTLKTCREWQRT' A
#
# COMPACT_ATOMS: atom_id res chain seq x y z
N MET A 1 -14.66 11.01 6.76
CA MET A 1 -13.83 10.41 5.71
C MET A 1 -14.28 10.88 4.33
N THR A 2 -13.42 11.59 3.58
CA THR A 2 -13.69 12.14 2.24
C THR A 2 -13.71 11.03 1.17
N LYS A 3 -14.16 11.36 -0.07
CA LYS A 3 -14.10 10.40 -1.20
C LYS A 3 -12.66 9.98 -1.51
N SER A 4 -11.72 10.92 -1.43
CA SER A 4 -10.29 10.65 -1.65
C SER A 4 -9.72 9.71 -0.59
N GLU A 5 -10.05 9.95 0.68
CA GLU A 5 -9.63 9.08 1.79
C GLU A 5 -10.18 7.65 1.63
N LYS A 6 -11.46 7.51 1.25
CA LYS A 6 -12.06 6.20 0.95
C LYS A 6 -11.33 5.48 -0.19
N PHE A 7 -10.94 6.22 -1.23
CA PHE A 7 -10.18 5.66 -2.35
C PHE A 7 -8.80 5.18 -1.91
N VAL A 8 -8.07 5.98 -1.13
CA VAL A 8 -6.74 5.60 -0.60
C VAL A 8 -6.84 4.33 0.25
N ALA A 9 -7.78 4.27 1.19
CA ALA A 9 -8.00 3.08 2.02
C ALA A 9 -8.34 1.84 1.17
N HIS A 10 -9.26 1.99 0.21
CA HIS A 10 -9.62 0.91 -0.69
C HIS A 10 -8.42 0.39 -1.48
N MET A 11 -7.58 1.27 -2.03
CA MET A 11 -6.43 0.87 -2.83
C MET A 11 -5.35 0.18 -2.00
N VAL A 12 -5.12 0.64 -0.76
CA VAL A 12 -4.20 -0.01 0.18
C VAL A 12 -4.68 -1.43 0.50
N ASP A 13 -5.95 -1.60 0.88
CA ASP A 13 -6.52 -2.93 1.16
C ASP A 13 -6.42 -3.86 -0.06
N ARG A 14 -6.73 -3.34 -1.25
CA ARG A 14 -6.66 -4.12 -2.49
C ARG A 14 -5.25 -4.56 -2.83
N CYS A 15 -4.23 -3.75 -2.56
CA CYS A 15 -2.84 -4.13 -2.77
C CYS A 15 -2.36 -5.21 -1.80
N GLN A 16 -2.92 -5.29 -0.59
CA GLN A 16 -2.62 -6.38 0.35
C GLN A 16 -3.24 -7.72 -0.09
N VAL A 17 -4.47 -7.67 -0.61
CA VAL A 17 -5.21 -8.87 -1.04
C VAL A 17 -4.76 -9.36 -2.41
N ASP A 18 -4.46 -8.46 -3.34
CA ASP A 18 -4.05 -8.78 -4.71
C ASP A 18 -2.61 -8.32 -4.97
N GLY A 19 -1.69 -9.26 -4.81
CA GLY A 19 -0.27 -9.08 -5.11
C GLY A 19 0.03 -8.58 -6.53
N ARG A 20 -0.90 -8.70 -7.49
CA ARG A 20 -0.70 -8.21 -8.88
C ARG A 20 -0.85 -6.69 -8.94
N LEU A 21 -1.82 -6.14 -8.22
CA LEU A 21 -1.96 -4.70 -8.04
C LEU A 21 -0.72 -4.14 -7.31
N ALA A 22 -0.26 -4.84 -6.28
CA ALA A 22 1.00 -4.53 -5.61
C ALA A 22 2.23 -4.61 -6.52
N ALA A 23 2.25 -5.54 -7.50
CA ALA A 23 3.32 -5.67 -8.48
C ALA A 23 3.36 -4.48 -9.45
N LEU A 24 2.19 -4.07 -9.96
CA LEU A 24 2.02 -2.91 -10.85
C LEU A 24 2.30 -1.58 -10.14
N MET A 25 1.96 -1.48 -8.85
CA MET A 25 2.08 -0.29 -8.02
C MET A 25 3.33 -0.33 -7.13
N GLY A 26 4.42 -0.98 -7.56
CA GLY A 26 5.58 -1.20 -6.70
C GLY A 26 6.24 0.07 -6.14
N PRO A 27 7.21 -0.08 -5.21
CA PRO A 27 7.88 1.03 -4.53
C PRO A 27 8.64 2.02 -5.43
N LEU A 28 8.82 1.71 -6.72
CA LEU A 28 9.35 2.64 -7.72
C LEU A 28 8.28 3.59 -8.29
N ASN A 29 7.00 3.35 -7.97
CA ASN A 29 5.88 4.18 -8.39
C ASN A 29 5.66 5.29 -7.35
N LYS A 30 5.92 6.53 -7.74
CA LYS A 30 5.74 7.72 -6.87
C LYS A 30 4.30 7.88 -6.39
N GLY A 31 3.30 7.53 -7.20
CA GLY A 31 1.89 7.59 -6.81
C GLY A 31 1.53 6.56 -5.74
N TYR A 32 2.24 5.43 -5.70
CA TYR A 32 2.07 4.44 -4.64
C TYR A 32 2.65 4.91 -3.31
N GLY A 33 3.86 5.51 -3.31
CA GLY A 33 4.44 6.11 -2.11
C GLY A 33 3.48 7.13 -1.48
N LEU A 34 3.01 8.09 -2.28
CA LEU A 34 2.03 9.09 -1.83
C LEU A 34 0.73 8.49 -1.27
N MET A 35 0.25 7.39 -1.85
CA MET A 35 -0.95 6.71 -1.35
C MET A 35 -0.71 6.05 0.02
N VAL A 36 0.46 5.44 0.20
CA VAL A 36 0.84 4.77 1.45
C VAL A 36 1.08 5.79 2.57
N GLU A 37 1.77 6.89 2.25
CA GLU A 37 1.94 8.04 3.15
C GLU A 37 0.59 8.61 3.57
N ALA A 38 -0.28 8.93 2.60
CA ALA A 38 -1.61 9.47 2.87
C ALA A 38 -2.45 8.53 3.74
N TYR A 39 -2.35 7.21 3.52
CA TYR A 39 -3.03 6.24 4.37
C TYR A 39 -2.46 6.25 5.80
N ALA A 40 -1.15 6.27 5.97
CA ALA A 40 -0.51 6.33 7.28
C ALA A 40 -0.94 7.58 8.05
N GLU A 41 -0.91 8.75 7.40
CA GLU A 41 -1.35 10.03 7.96
C GLU A 41 -2.83 9.98 8.39
N MET A 42 -3.71 9.45 7.52
CA MET A 42 -5.13 9.29 7.82
C MET A 42 -5.40 8.41 9.05
N GLN A 43 -4.56 7.40 9.27
CA GLN A 43 -4.69 6.47 10.40
C GLN A 43 -3.92 6.95 11.65
N GLY A 44 -3.23 8.10 11.59
CA GLY A 44 -2.39 8.58 12.68
C GLY A 44 -1.19 7.66 12.97
N LEU A 45 -0.70 6.95 11.95
CA LEU A 45 0.43 6.04 12.03
C LEU A 45 1.75 6.77 11.76
N ASP A 46 2.83 6.24 12.30
CA ASP A 46 4.17 6.64 11.90
C ASP A 46 4.41 6.23 10.43
N VAL A 47 4.59 7.23 9.56
CA VAL A 47 4.69 7.06 8.11
C VAL A 47 5.85 6.13 7.75
N GLU A 48 7.05 6.42 8.26
CA GLU A 48 8.27 5.69 7.92
C GLU A 48 8.19 4.21 8.34
N LYS A 49 7.65 3.95 9.54
CA LYS A 49 7.43 2.60 10.05
C LYS A 49 6.37 1.87 9.24
N PHE A 50 5.28 2.54 8.90
CA PHE A 50 4.20 1.96 8.11
C PHE A 50 4.68 1.59 6.71
N GLU A 51 5.39 2.49 6.02
CA GLU A 51 5.97 2.23 4.70
C GLU A 51 6.86 0.99 4.70
N ARG A 52 7.77 0.88 5.68
CA ARG A 52 8.66 -0.29 5.81
C ARG A 52 7.88 -1.58 6.04
N GLN A 53 6.86 -1.55 6.90
CA GLN A 53 6.02 -2.72 7.16
C GLN A 53 5.22 -3.11 5.92
N TYR A 54 4.61 -2.14 5.27
CA TYR A 54 3.76 -2.32 4.11
C TYR A 54 4.56 -2.84 2.90
N ALA A 55 5.79 -2.35 2.69
CA ALA A 55 6.72 -2.87 1.70
C ALA A 55 7.08 -4.36 1.94
N LYS A 56 7.23 -4.79 3.20
CA LYS A 56 7.44 -6.21 3.54
C LYS A 56 6.21 -7.05 3.20
N THR A 57 5.02 -6.59 3.58
CA THR A 57 3.74 -7.26 3.25
C THR A 57 3.60 -7.46 1.75
N LEU A 58 3.89 -6.44 0.94
CA LEU A 58 3.82 -6.57 -0.52
C LEU A 58 4.82 -7.58 -1.08
N LYS A 59 6.04 -7.65 -0.52
CA LYS A 59 7.04 -8.64 -0.95
C LYS A 59 6.49 -10.06 -0.76
N THR A 60 5.91 -10.34 0.41
CA THR A 60 5.29 -11.64 0.71
C THR A 60 4.12 -11.95 -0.24
N CYS A 61 3.24 -10.98 -0.49
CA CYS A 61 2.12 -11.16 -1.43
C CYS A 61 2.60 -11.46 -2.87
N ARG A 62 3.70 -10.84 -3.32
CA ARG A 62 4.31 -11.13 -4.63
C ARG A 62 4.93 -12.51 -4.70
N GLU A 63 5.56 -12.98 -3.63
CA GLU A 63 6.17 -14.31 -3.56
C GLU A 63 5.10 -15.40 -3.63
N TRP A 64 3.99 -15.25 -2.91
CA TRP A 64 2.86 -16.19 -2.95
C TRP A 64 2.20 -16.33 -4.32
N GLN A 65 2.22 -15.30 -5.16
CA GLN A 65 1.64 -15.35 -6.50
C GLN A 65 2.53 -16.04 -7.54
N ARG A 66 3.78 -16.35 -7.21
CA ARG A 66 4.72 -17.04 -8.11
C ARG A 66 4.68 -18.56 -7.93
N THR A 67 4.05 -19.05 -6.87
CA THR A 67 3.73 -20.46 -6.57
C THR A 67 2.35 -20.82 -7.08
#